data_AF-A0A267GJB9-F1
#
_entry.id   AF-A0A267GJB9-F1
#
_cell.length_a   1.000
_cell.length_b   1.000
_cell.length_c   1.000
_cell.angle_alpha   90.00
_cell.angle_beta   90.00
_cell.angle_gamma   90.00
#
_symmetry.space_group_name_H-M   'P 1'
#
loop_
_entity.id
_entity.type
_entity.pdbx_description
1 polymer ?
#
loop_
_entity_poly.entity_id
_entity_poly.type
_entity_poly.pdbx_seq_one_letter_code
_entity_poly.pdbx_strand_id
1 'polypeptide(L)'
;MTTDSVDAESDAQTCTMTHCTEPSSGLGIYWSGQLCKRHLAKEKKIFAKKYADVKSENTEVLSKTDELLKANRGALFDLTSDRAEAADLFDAIFQRLQQCRENVMSRLDSKIDNVEQNLRTLGFIEKLSVDIGEEEAKGVSTKGFRLHQEVQISLEDAPISEEFVDPVDNSVHQVLRLQQAVETIADEAEDPDGEKLKARLESAVPTVKVSPNLAIFLLLFVAILLDTIFQLKQSRRQTKTDFKLSLAEALFVWLIIRSIGFSWSVDQTCK
;
A
#
# COMPACT_ATOMS: atom_id res chain seq x y z
N MET A 1 -93.73 8.83 42.50
CA MET A 1 -93.47 9.75 41.37
C MET A 1 -93.18 11.11 41.95
N THR A 2 -91.91 11.38 42.17
CA THR A 2 -91.33 12.70 42.43
C THR A 2 -89.89 12.53 41.99
N THR A 3 -89.58 13.20 40.89
CA THR A 3 -88.28 13.24 40.22
C THR A 3 -87.40 14.22 40.98
N ASP A 4 -86.53 13.70 41.83
CA ASP A 4 -85.46 14.52 42.39
C ASP A 4 -84.28 14.54 41.44
N SER A 5 -83.94 15.77 41.10
CA SER A 5 -82.93 16.23 40.18
C SER A 5 -81.59 15.57 40.42
N VAL A 6 -81.06 14.97 39.36
CA VAL A 6 -79.62 14.74 39.22
C VAL A 6 -78.97 16.12 39.25
N ASP A 7 -78.32 16.44 40.37
CA ASP A 7 -77.30 17.48 40.43
C ASP A 7 -76.17 17.06 39.48
N ALA A 8 -76.36 17.31 38.20
CA ALA A 8 -75.27 17.46 37.27
C ALA A 8 -74.62 18.81 37.59
N GLU A 9 -73.91 18.86 38.71
CA GLU A 9 -72.76 19.74 38.89
C GLU A 9 -71.82 19.38 37.75
N SER A 10 -72.04 20.03 36.60
CA SER A 10 -71.04 20.22 35.58
C SER A 10 -69.90 20.90 36.32
N ASP A 11 -68.94 20.12 36.82
CA ASP A 11 -67.59 20.55 37.12
C ASP A 11 -67.06 21.19 35.84
N ALA A 12 -67.44 22.46 35.65
CA ALA A 12 -67.00 23.27 34.54
C ALA A 12 -65.55 23.54 34.84
N GLN A 13 -64.70 22.61 34.41
CA GLN A 13 -63.28 22.62 34.66
C GLN A 13 -62.79 24.03 34.31
N THR A 14 -62.26 24.74 35.29
CA THR A 14 -61.85 26.13 35.09
C THR A 14 -60.47 26.16 34.44
N CYS A 15 -60.14 27.29 33.82
CA CYS A 15 -58.78 27.49 33.32
C CYS A 15 -57.74 27.30 34.45
N THR A 16 -56.72 26.48 34.22
CA THR A 16 -55.64 26.20 35.17
C THR A 16 -54.56 27.28 35.20
N MET A 17 -54.72 28.36 34.43
CA MET A 17 -53.79 29.49 34.49
C MET A 17 -53.98 30.25 35.79
N THR A 18 -52.87 30.65 36.41
CA THR A 18 -52.88 31.45 37.63
C THR A 18 -53.76 32.70 37.46
N HIS A 19 -54.67 32.91 38.42
CA HIS A 19 -55.62 34.03 38.44
C HIS A 19 -56.62 34.08 37.26
N CYS A 20 -56.89 32.96 36.59
CA CYS A 20 -57.96 32.86 35.60
C CYS A 20 -59.14 32.06 36.15
N THR A 21 -60.33 32.66 36.20
CA THR A 21 -61.58 32.01 36.63
C THR A 21 -62.52 31.71 35.47
N GLU A 22 -62.06 31.91 34.22
CA GLU A 22 -62.87 31.61 33.03
C GLU A 22 -63.06 30.09 32.86
N PRO A 23 -64.23 29.64 32.36
CA PRO A 23 -64.46 28.23 32.08
C PRO A 23 -63.47 27.72 31.03
N SER A 24 -62.99 26.49 31.20
CA SER A 24 -62.14 25.80 30.23
C SER A 24 -62.86 25.66 28.89
N SER A 25 -62.07 25.75 27.82
CA SER A 25 -62.52 25.50 26.47
C SER A 25 -61.71 24.38 25.79
N GLY A 26 -60.81 23.72 26.53
CA GLY A 26 -59.96 22.64 26.03
C GLY A 26 -58.62 22.52 26.75
N LEU A 27 -57.81 21.55 26.31
CA LEU A 27 -56.46 21.31 26.80
C LEU A 27 -55.42 22.12 26.01
N GLY A 28 -54.40 22.60 26.71
CA GLY A 28 -53.25 23.23 26.07
C GLY A 28 -52.37 22.23 25.31
N ILE A 29 -51.71 22.71 24.25
CA ILE A 29 -50.79 21.92 23.41
C ILE A 29 -49.36 21.94 23.99
N TYR A 30 -48.97 23.06 24.56
CA TYR A 30 -47.66 23.32 25.15
C TYR A 30 -47.69 23.28 26.67
N TRP A 31 -48.80 23.73 27.27
CA TRP A 31 -49.09 23.71 28.68
C TRP A 31 -49.95 22.49 29.01
N SER A 32 -49.47 21.66 29.91
CA SER A 32 -50.19 20.50 30.43
C SER A 32 -51.30 20.94 31.40
N GLY A 33 -52.44 21.40 30.87
CA GLY A 33 -53.58 21.83 31.67
C GLY A 33 -54.77 22.33 30.85
N GLN A 34 -55.87 22.61 31.53
CA GLN A 34 -57.10 23.10 30.93
C GLN A 34 -57.09 24.62 30.78
N LEU A 35 -57.48 25.14 29.62
CA LEU A 35 -57.34 26.55 29.29
C LEU A 35 -58.64 27.12 28.75
N CYS A 36 -58.98 28.34 29.16
CA CYS A 36 -60.08 29.08 28.54
C CYS A 36 -59.71 29.49 27.11
N LYS A 37 -60.72 29.87 26.31
CA LYS A 37 -60.54 30.29 24.91
C LYS A 37 -59.45 31.36 24.71
N ARG A 38 -59.34 32.33 25.63
CA ARG A 38 -58.33 33.39 25.58
C ARG A 38 -56.91 32.85 25.76
N HIS A 39 -56.72 31.97 26.75
CA HIS A 39 -55.41 31.38 27.03
C HIS A 39 -55.01 30.35 25.98
N LEU A 40 -55.95 29.56 25.43
CA LEU A 40 -55.69 28.69 24.28
C LEU A 40 -55.20 29.47 23.05
N ALA A 41 -55.81 30.63 22.74
CA ALA A 41 -55.39 31.45 21.62
C ALA A 41 -53.98 32.03 21.81
N LYS A 42 -53.63 32.44 23.05
CA LYS A 42 -52.30 32.95 23.39
C LYS A 42 -51.25 31.83 23.35
N GLU A 43 -51.56 30.69 23.94
CA GLU A 43 -50.69 29.52 23.98
C GLU A 43 -50.42 28.99 22.58
N LYS A 44 -51.43 28.91 21.70
CA LYS A 44 -51.24 28.51 20.30
C LYS A 44 -50.20 29.37 19.58
N LYS A 45 -50.17 30.69 19.85
CA LYS A 45 -49.15 31.59 19.31
C LYS A 45 -47.75 31.32 19.90
N ILE A 46 -47.67 31.06 21.21
CA ILE A 46 -46.40 30.72 21.90
C ILE A 46 -45.85 29.39 21.36
N PHE A 47 -46.71 28.37 21.24
CA PHE A 47 -46.36 27.08 20.68
C PHE A 47 -45.88 27.21 19.24
N ALA A 48 -46.62 27.92 18.38
CA ALA A 48 -46.22 28.11 16.98
C ALA A 48 -44.83 28.78 16.87
N LYS A 49 -44.54 29.78 17.72
CA LYS A 49 -43.23 30.42 17.77
C LYS A 49 -42.14 29.43 18.22
N LYS A 50 -42.31 28.79 19.40
CA LYS A 50 -41.32 27.85 19.94
C LYS A 50 -41.08 26.66 19.01
N TYR A 51 -42.13 26.14 18.39
CA TYR A 51 -42.03 25.07 17.41
C TYR A 51 -41.25 25.51 16.17
N ALA A 52 -41.51 26.71 15.66
CA ALA A 52 -40.76 27.25 14.52
C ALA A 52 -39.27 27.44 14.85
N ASP A 53 -38.97 27.99 16.03
CA ASP A 53 -37.59 28.19 16.51
C ASP A 53 -36.86 26.85 16.60
N VAL A 54 -37.39 25.87 17.35
CA VAL A 54 -36.81 24.52 17.50
C VAL A 54 -36.72 23.78 16.17
N LYS A 55 -37.74 23.88 15.31
CA LYS A 55 -37.72 23.25 14.00
C LYS A 55 -36.59 23.82 13.14
N SER A 56 -36.41 25.13 13.13
CA SER A 56 -35.36 25.77 12.34
C SER A 56 -33.96 25.34 12.79
N GLU A 57 -33.69 25.39 14.09
CA GLU A 57 -32.42 24.95 14.68
C GLU A 57 -32.13 23.47 14.41
N ASN A 58 -33.11 22.60 14.66
CA ASN A 58 -32.95 21.17 14.41
C ASN A 58 -32.80 20.85 12.92
N THR A 59 -33.47 21.58 12.03
CA THR A 59 -33.34 21.36 10.58
C THR A 59 -31.91 21.64 10.12
N GLU A 60 -31.29 22.71 10.63
CA GLU A 60 -29.90 23.05 10.31
C GLU A 60 -28.93 21.98 10.84
N VAL A 61 -29.07 21.58 12.10
CA VAL A 61 -28.23 20.55 12.73
C VAL A 61 -28.37 19.21 12.01
N LEU A 62 -29.59 18.81 11.67
CA LEU A 62 -29.85 17.56 10.93
C LEU A 62 -29.24 17.62 9.52
N SER A 63 -29.32 18.76 8.83
CA SER A 63 -28.68 18.93 7.52
C SER A 63 -27.16 18.78 7.60
N LYS A 64 -26.52 19.46 8.55
CA LYS A 64 -25.07 19.34 8.79
C LYS A 64 -24.66 17.92 9.16
N THR A 65 -25.48 17.24 9.97
CA THR A 65 -25.24 15.84 10.36
C THR A 65 -25.33 14.90 9.16
N ASP A 66 -26.30 15.09 8.28
CA ASP A 66 -26.45 14.29 7.06
C ASP A 66 -25.27 14.48 6.09
N GLU A 67 -24.79 15.71 5.93
CA GLU A 67 -23.58 16.02 5.15
C GLU A 67 -22.33 15.34 5.72
N LEU A 68 -22.09 15.46 7.03
CA LEU A 68 -20.97 14.79 7.70
C LEU A 68 -21.06 13.27 7.58
N LEU A 69 -22.26 12.71 7.68
CA LEU A 69 -22.49 11.28 7.58
C LEU A 69 -22.23 10.78 6.15
N LYS A 70 -22.63 11.53 5.12
CA LYS A 70 -22.28 11.23 3.72
C LYS A 70 -20.78 11.32 3.47
N ALA A 71 -20.13 12.38 3.96
CA ALA A 71 -18.69 12.58 3.82
C ALA A 71 -17.91 11.43 4.48
N ASN A 72 -18.26 11.07 5.72
CA ASN A 72 -17.62 9.98 6.45
C ASN A 72 -17.86 8.61 5.81
N ARG A 73 -19.04 8.35 5.24
CA ARG A 73 -19.28 7.11 4.47
C ARG A 73 -18.40 7.03 3.23
N GLY A 74 -18.22 8.15 2.52
CA GLY A 74 -17.29 8.23 1.39
C GLY A 74 -15.85 7.95 1.82
N ALA A 75 -15.37 8.64 2.86
CA ALA A 75 -14.04 8.44 3.40
C ALA A 75 -13.80 6.99 3.88
N LEU A 76 -14.79 6.38 4.56
CA LEU A 76 -14.68 4.98 5.00
C LEU A 76 -14.60 4.02 3.80
N PHE A 77 -15.36 4.27 2.74
CA PHE A 77 -15.30 3.48 1.52
C PHE A 77 -13.91 3.57 0.88
N ASP A 78 -13.38 4.78 0.73
CA ASP A 78 -12.05 5.02 0.16
C ASP A 78 -10.96 4.33 1.01
N LEU A 79 -10.96 4.51 2.33
CA LEU A 79 -10.01 3.83 3.22
C LEU A 79 -10.11 2.30 3.17
N THR A 80 -11.33 1.76 3.02
CA THR A 80 -11.52 0.31 2.89
C THR A 80 -11.00 -0.20 1.55
N SER A 81 -11.15 0.59 0.48
CA SER A 81 -10.58 0.30 -0.83
C SER A 81 -9.05 0.34 -0.80
N ASP A 82 -8.48 1.41 -0.24
CA ASP A 82 -7.03 1.59 -0.12
C ASP A 82 -6.41 0.47 0.73
N ARG A 83 -7.08 0.05 1.81
CA ARG A 83 -6.66 -1.10 2.61
C ARG A 83 -6.63 -2.40 1.80
N ALA A 84 -7.63 -2.64 0.96
CA ALA A 84 -7.67 -3.83 0.13
C ALA A 84 -6.56 -3.81 -0.94
N GLU A 85 -6.36 -2.67 -1.60
CA GLU A 85 -5.28 -2.50 -2.59
C GLU A 85 -3.89 -2.66 -1.94
N ALA A 86 -3.68 -2.11 -0.74
CA ALA A 86 -2.45 -2.29 0.01
C ALA A 86 -2.21 -3.77 0.36
N ALA A 87 -3.24 -4.51 0.79
CA ALA A 87 -3.13 -5.94 1.07
C ALA A 87 -2.72 -6.74 -0.19
N ASP A 88 -3.38 -6.48 -1.32
CA ASP A 88 -3.06 -7.14 -2.59
C ASP A 88 -1.61 -6.85 -3.04
N LEU A 89 -1.12 -5.62 -2.84
CA LEU A 89 0.26 -5.24 -3.15
C LEU A 89 1.27 -5.95 -2.23
N PHE A 90 0.99 -6.08 -0.94
CA PHE A 90 1.85 -6.84 -0.03
C PHE A 90 1.91 -8.32 -0.41
N ASP A 91 0.77 -8.92 -0.78
CA ASP A 91 0.73 -10.31 -1.25
C ASP A 91 1.57 -10.51 -2.52
N ALA A 92 1.48 -9.57 -3.47
CA ALA A 92 2.30 -9.59 -4.68
C ALA A 92 3.80 -9.45 -4.39
N ILE A 93 4.19 -8.57 -3.45
CA ILE A 93 5.58 -8.43 -3.00
C ILE A 93 6.08 -9.73 -2.37
N PHE A 94 5.29 -10.35 -1.50
CA PHE A 94 5.65 -11.60 -0.84
C PHE A 94 5.86 -12.74 -1.84
N GLN A 95 4.96 -12.88 -2.82
CA GLN A 95 5.11 -13.87 -3.90
C GLN A 95 6.40 -13.65 -4.70
N ARG A 96 6.71 -12.39 -5.06
CA ARG A 96 7.94 -12.07 -5.79
C ARG A 96 9.19 -12.37 -4.96
N LEU A 97 9.15 -12.09 -3.66
CA LEU A 97 10.26 -12.38 -2.74
C LEU A 97 10.49 -13.89 -2.61
N GLN A 98 9.43 -14.70 -2.51
CA GLN A 98 9.54 -16.16 -2.50
C GLN A 98 10.17 -16.69 -3.79
N GLN A 99 9.71 -16.21 -4.94
CA GLN A 99 10.30 -16.59 -6.23
C GLN A 99 11.78 -16.18 -6.33
N CYS A 100 12.14 -14.99 -5.84
CA CYS A 100 13.53 -14.54 -5.78
C CYS A 100 14.39 -15.49 -4.93
N ARG A 101 13.89 -15.85 -3.73
CA ARG A 101 14.54 -16.80 -2.82
C ARG A 101 14.77 -18.15 -3.51
N GLU A 102 13.74 -18.74 -4.09
CA GLU A 102 13.83 -20.05 -4.76
C GLU A 102 14.86 -20.03 -5.90
N ASN A 103 14.85 -18.99 -6.73
CA ASN A 103 15.80 -18.86 -7.83
C ASN A 103 17.25 -18.69 -7.36
N VAL A 104 17.48 -17.88 -6.32
CA VAL A 104 18.83 -17.67 -5.77
C VAL A 104 19.35 -18.95 -5.13
N MET A 105 18.53 -19.63 -4.32
CA MET A 105 18.92 -20.89 -3.68
C MET A 105 19.20 -21.97 -4.72
N SER A 106 18.31 -22.17 -5.69
CA SER A 106 18.51 -23.17 -6.76
C SER A 106 19.78 -22.93 -7.56
N ARG A 107 20.13 -21.66 -7.83
CA ARG A 107 21.38 -21.31 -8.50
C ARG A 107 22.61 -21.62 -7.64
N LEU A 108 22.55 -21.31 -6.35
CA LEU A 108 23.63 -21.61 -5.41
C LEU A 108 23.83 -23.12 -5.26
N ASP A 109 22.74 -23.89 -5.09
CA ASP A 109 22.78 -25.35 -4.98
C ASP A 109 23.39 -25.97 -6.25
N SER A 110 22.97 -25.51 -7.43
CA SER A 110 23.55 -25.97 -8.70
C SER A 110 25.05 -25.68 -8.82
N LYS A 111 25.53 -24.55 -8.28
CA LYS A 111 26.97 -24.23 -8.24
C LYS A 111 27.72 -25.10 -7.25
N ILE A 112 27.13 -25.37 -6.08
CA ILE A 112 27.70 -26.31 -5.10
C ILE A 112 27.85 -27.68 -5.74
N ASP A 113 26.79 -28.21 -6.36
CA ASP A 113 26.82 -29.51 -7.04
C ASP A 113 27.91 -29.58 -8.11
N ASN A 114 28.08 -28.51 -8.90
CA ASN A 114 29.14 -28.41 -9.91
C ASN A 114 30.53 -28.43 -9.27
N VAL A 115 30.76 -27.61 -8.23
CA VAL A 115 32.04 -27.56 -7.52
C VAL A 115 32.35 -28.91 -6.85
N GLU A 116 31.37 -29.57 -6.26
CA GLU A 116 31.52 -30.91 -5.66
C GLU A 116 31.85 -31.98 -6.71
N GLN A 117 31.25 -31.91 -7.90
CA GLN A 117 31.60 -32.79 -9.02
C GLN A 117 33.05 -32.53 -9.50
N ASN A 118 33.46 -31.26 -9.60
CA ASN A 118 34.81 -30.90 -9.98
C ASN A 118 35.84 -31.39 -8.96
N LEU A 119 35.57 -31.20 -7.66
CA LEU A 119 36.43 -31.69 -6.57
C LEU A 119 36.59 -33.22 -6.60
N ARG A 120 35.51 -33.97 -6.86
CA ARG A 120 35.57 -35.43 -7.01
C ARG A 120 36.48 -35.85 -8.17
N THR A 121 36.39 -35.15 -9.30
CA THR A 121 37.19 -35.42 -10.49
C THR A 121 38.67 -35.10 -10.26
N LEU A 122 38.96 -33.93 -9.67
CA LEU A 122 40.32 -33.53 -9.31
C LEU A 122 40.95 -34.47 -8.26
N GLY A 123 40.17 -34.92 -7.27
CA GLY A 123 40.66 -35.88 -6.27
C GLY A 123 41.02 -37.25 -6.88
N PHE A 124 40.32 -37.67 -7.94
CA PHE A 124 40.71 -38.88 -8.69
C PHE A 124 42.05 -38.69 -9.43
N ILE A 125 42.23 -37.52 -10.06
CA ILE A 125 43.50 -37.17 -10.75
C ILE A 125 44.65 -37.07 -9.76
N GLU A 126 44.43 -36.46 -8.59
CA GLU A 126 45.41 -36.37 -7.51
C GLU A 126 45.87 -37.77 -7.07
N LYS A 127 44.92 -38.70 -6.90
CA LYS A 127 45.24 -40.10 -6.57
C LYS A 127 46.08 -40.76 -7.65
N LEU A 128 45.71 -40.62 -8.93
CA LEU A 128 46.50 -41.16 -10.05
C LEU A 128 47.91 -40.58 -10.09
N SER A 129 48.08 -39.29 -9.78
CA SER A 129 49.39 -38.64 -9.71
C SER A 129 50.29 -39.24 -8.64
N VAL A 130 49.73 -39.56 -7.46
CA VAL A 130 50.45 -40.26 -6.39
C VAL A 130 50.85 -41.67 -6.85
N ASP A 131 49.90 -42.42 -7.42
CA ASP A 131 50.14 -43.78 -7.91
C ASP A 131 51.24 -43.82 -9.00
N ILE A 132 51.28 -42.82 -9.89
CA ILE A 132 52.35 -42.65 -10.90
C ILE A 132 53.70 -42.46 -10.21
N GLY A 133 53.79 -41.51 -9.27
CA GLY A 133 55.03 -41.22 -8.55
C GLY A 133 55.59 -42.43 -7.80
N GLU A 134 54.70 -43.24 -7.20
CA GLU A 134 55.09 -44.48 -6.54
C GLU A 134 55.61 -45.55 -7.51
N GLU A 135 54.97 -45.73 -8.67
CA GLU A 135 55.36 -46.74 -9.65
C GLU A 135 56.62 -46.35 -10.44
N GLU A 136 56.80 -45.06 -10.73
CA GLU A 136 58.03 -44.52 -11.31
C GLU A 136 59.21 -44.67 -10.35
N ALA A 137 59.02 -44.41 -9.05
CA ALA A 137 60.05 -44.63 -8.03
C ALA A 137 60.47 -46.10 -7.90
N LYS A 138 59.57 -47.05 -8.20
CA LYS A 138 59.87 -48.50 -8.26
C LYS A 138 60.55 -48.92 -9.56
N GLY A 139 60.68 -48.02 -10.54
CA GLY A 139 61.29 -48.31 -11.85
C GLY A 139 60.40 -49.13 -12.80
N VAL A 140 59.09 -49.24 -12.54
CA VAL A 140 58.15 -50.06 -13.32
C VAL A 140 57.51 -49.22 -14.43
N SER A 141 58.24 -49.04 -15.54
CA SER A 141 57.85 -48.11 -16.62
C SER A 141 56.53 -48.45 -17.32
N THR A 142 56.17 -49.74 -17.43
CA THR A 142 54.93 -50.17 -18.09
C THR A 142 53.68 -49.83 -17.30
N LYS A 143 53.73 -49.90 -15.96
CA LYS A 143 52.61 -49.54 -15.09
C LYS A 143 52.46 -48.03 -14.97
N GLY A 144 53.58 -47.30 -14.86
CA GLY A 144 53.59 -45.84 -14.92
C GLY A 144 52.99 -45.29 -16.22
N PHE A 145 53.39 -45.81 -17.39
CA PHE A 145 52.81 -45.42 -18.68
C PHE A 145 51.29 -45.63 -18.74
N ARG A 146 50.80 -46.73 -18.17
CA ARG A 146 49.36 -47.05 -18.14
C ARG A 146 48.57 -46.05 -17.29
N LEU A 147 49.11 -45.65 -16.15
CA LEU A 147 48.51 -44.64 -15.28
C LEU A 147 48.53 -43.24 -15.92
N HIS A 148 49.61 -42.87 -16.64
CA HIS A 148 49.63 -41.65 -17.45
C HIS A 148 48.53 -41.64 -18.52
N GLN A 149 48.30 -42.80 -19.18
CA GLN A 149 47.20 -42.95 -20.13
C GLN A 149 45.83 -42.81 -19.46
N GLU A 150 45.68 -43.33 -18.23
CA GLU A 150 44.45 -43.21 -17.44
C GLU A 150 44.17 -41.77 -17.00
N VAL A 151 45.21 -41.02 -16.65
CA VAL A 151 45.11 -39.56 -16.40
C VAL A 151 44.65 -38.83 -17.66
N GLN A 152 45.25 -39.13 -18.81
CA GLN A 152 44.91 -38.46 -20.07
C GLN A 152 43.44 -38.69 -20.47
N ILE A 153 42.97 -39.94 -20.39
CA ILE A 153 41.56 -40.28 -20.65
C ILE A 153 40.64 -39.57 -19.66
N SER A 154 41.01 -39.55 -18.38
CA SER A 154 40.21 -38.90 -17.33
C SER A 154 40.14 -37.38 -17.49
N LEU A 155 41.19 -36.75 -18.01
CA LEU A 155 41.20 -35.32 -18.34
C LEU A 155 40.38 -34.99 -19.59
N GLU A 156 40.30 -35.92 -20.56
CA GLU A 156 39.45 -35.79 -21.75
C GLU A 156 37.96 -35.93 -21.41
N ASP A 157 37.62 -36.81 -20.46
CA ASP A 157 36.26 -37.04 -20.00
C ASP A 157 35.81 -36.06 -18.90
N ALA A 158 36.75 -35.40 -18.22
CA ALA A 158 36.45 -34.40 -17.23
C ALA A 158 36.04 -33.09 -17.91
N PRO A 159 34.90 -32.46 -17.51
CA PRO A 159 34.53 -31.14 -17.98
C PRO A 159 35.41 -30.09 -17.27
N ILE A 160 36.71 -30.13 -17.51
CA ILE A 160 37.66 -29.09 -17.12
C ILE A 160 37.53 -28.00 -18.19
N SER A 161 36.32 -27.45 -18.36
CA SER A 161 36.15 -26.29 -19.22
C SER A 161 36.87 -25.10 -18.56
N GLU A 162 37.34 -24.16 -19.38
CA GLU A 162 37.87 -22.86 -18.94
C GLU A 162 36.87 -22.05 -18.07
N GLU A 163 35.65 -22.55 -17.87
CA GLU A 163 34.62 -22.01 -16.99
C GLU A 163 34.90 -22.27 -15.48
N PHE A 164 36.17 -22.33 -15.08
CA PHE A 164 36.60 -21.97 -13.71
C PHE A 164 36.39 -20.47 -13.42
N VAL A 165 35.52 -19.81 -14.19
CA VAL A 165 35.23 -18.38 -14.14
C VAL A 165 34.30 -18.13 -12.96
N ASP A 166 34.96 -17.72 -11.89
CA ASP A 166 34.40 -17.10 -10.69
C ASP A 166 33.40 -17.99 -9.89
N PRO A 167 33.90 -18.83 -8.96
CA PRO A 167 33.04 -19.57 -8.06
C PRO A 167 32.24 -18.66 -7.13
N VAL A 168 32.60 -17.36 -7.04
CA VAL A 168 31.95 -16.40 -6.16
C VAL A 168 30.69 -15.88 -6.83
N ASP A 169 29.55 -16.51 -6.54
CA ASP A 169 28.27 -15.94 -6.88
C ASP A 169 28.04 -14.65 -6.05
N ASN A 170 27.97 -13.51 -6.74
CA ASN A 170 27.64 -12.24 -6.11
C ASN A 170 26.13 -12.14 -5.73
N SER A 171 25.37 -13.24 -5.84
CA SER A 171 23.98 -13.39 -5.38
C SER A 171 23.82 -12.93 -3.94
N VAL A 172 24.71 -13.33 -3.04
CA VAL A 172 24.63 -12.98 -1.61
C VAL A 172 24.71 -11.47 -1.43
N HIS A 173 25.62 -10.79 -2.13
CA HIS A 173 25.71 -9.34 -2.09
C HIS A 173 24.48 -8.65 -2.70
N GLN A 174 23.86 -9.24 -3.73
CA GLN A 174 22.59 -8.74 -4.27
C GLN A 174 21.44 -8.90 -3.27
N VAL A 175 21.38 -10.02 -2.53
CA VAL A 175 20.39 -10.24 -1.47
C VAL A 175 20.61 -9.27 -0.31
N LEU A 176 21.86 -9.01 0.09
CA LEU A 176 22.17 -8.01 1.12
C LEU A 176 21.74 -6.59 0.72
N ARG A 177 21.98 -6.19 -0.54
CA ARG A 177 21.49 -4.90 -1.05
C ARG A 177 19.97 -4.83 -1.09
N LEU A 178 19.31 -5.93 -1.46
CA LEU A 178 17.85 -6.02 -1.43
C LEU A 178 17.32 -5.88 0.01
N GLN A 179 17.94 -6.54 0.98
CA GLN A 179 17.58 -6.43 2.38
C GLN A 179 17.65 -4.98 2.86
N GLN A 180 18.78 -4.29 2.64
CA GLN A 180 18.96 -2.89 3.03
C GLN A 180 17.92 -1.96 2.38
N ALA A 181 17.63 -2.19 1.10
CA ALA A 181 16.62 -1.41 0.39
C ALA A 181 15.22 -1.63 0.97
N VAL A 182 14.86 -2.88 1.29
CA VAL A 182 13.57 -3.22 1.90
C VAL A 182 13.44 -2.63 3.30
N GLU A 183 14.48 -2.73 4.13
CA GLU A 183 14.49 -2.12 5.48
C GLU A 183 14.28 -0.61 5.41
N THR A 184 15.00 0.07 4.50
CA THR A 184 14.85 1.53 4.32
C THR A 184 13.45 1.92 3.87
N ILE A 185 12.88 1.19 2.90
CA ILE A 185 11.54 1.49 2.37
C ILE A 185 10.44 1.13 3.38
N ALA A 186 10.61 0.06 4.15
CA ALA A 186 9.68 -0.32 5.22
C ALA A 186 9.65 0.77 6.31
N ASP A 187 10.82 1.24 6.74
CA ASP A 187 10.95 2.33 7.72
C ASP A 187 10.26 3.63 7.30
N GLU A 188 10.19 3.89 5.99
CA GLU A 188 9.48 5.03 5.39
C GLU A 188 7.98 4.78 5.29
N ALA A 189 7.56 3.57 4.93
CA ALA A 189 6.14 3.22 4.79
C ALA A 189 5.42 3.11 6.15
N GLU A 190 6.15 2.79 7.21
CA GLU A 190 5.64 2.72 8.58
C GLU A 190 5.56 4.10 9.27
N ASP A 191 6.08 5.16 8.64
CA ASP A 191 6.03 6.52 9.19
C ASP A 191 4.62 7.12 9.06
N PRO A 192 3.86 7.27 10.17
CA PRO A 192 2.46 7.71 10.13
C PRO A 192 2.29 9.13 9.60
N ASP A 193 3.32 9.97 9.76
CA ASP A 193 3.28 11.39 9.39
C ASP A 193 3.99 11.66 8.05
N GLY A 194 4.64 10.64 7.47
CA GLY A 194 5.35 10.73 6.18
C GLY A 194 6.54 11.71 6.18
N GLU A 195 7.02 12.12 7.35
CA GLU A 195 8.13 13.06 7.51
C GLU A 195 9.45 12.49 6.96
N LYS A 196 9.69 11.19 7.13
CA LYS A 196 10.89 10.50 6.62
C LYS A 196 10.93 10.47 5.09
N LEU A 197 9.81 10.12 4.46
CA LEU A 197 9.69 10.14 3.00
C LEU A 197 9.93 11.56 2.47
N LYS A 198 9.33 12.55 3.13
CA LYS A 198 9.50 13.97 2.78
C LYS A 198 10.95 14.43 2.94
N ALA A 199 11.62 14.10 4.03
CA ALA A 199 13.02 14.43 4.27
C ALA A 199 13.95 13.82 3.21
N ARG A 200 13.69 12.58 2.79
CA ARG A 200 14.43 11.93 1.71
C ARG A 200 14.19 12.58 0.35
N LEU A 201 12.95 12.97 0.04
CA LEU A 201 12.65 13.73 -1.17
C LEU A 201 13.38 15.07 -1.17
N GLU A 202 13.36 15.79 -0.05
CA GLU A 202 14.05 17.07 0.12
C GLU A 202 15.59 16.92 0.01
N SER A 203 16.17 15.85 0.55
CA SER A 203 17.61 15.57 0.42
C SER A 203 18.00 15.10 -0.98
N ALA A 204 17.07 14.50 -1.72
CA ALA A 204 17.28 14.00 -3.07
C ALA A 204 17.08 15.07 -4.16
N VAL A 205 16.52 16.25 -3.82
CA VAL A 205 16.49 17.38 -4.76
C VAL A 205 17.92 17.87 -4.96
N PRO A 206 18.52 17.70 -6.16
CA PRO A 206 19.82 18.28 -6.40
C PRO A 206 19.64 19.81 -6.36
N THR A 207 20.44 20.49 -5.54
CA THR A 207 20.54 21.95 -5.47
C THR A 207 21.20 22.49 -6.74
N VAL A 208 20.59 22.22 -7.89
CA VAL A 208 21.03 22.76 -9.17
C VAL A 208 20.55 24.21 -9.19
N LYS A 209 21.48 25.16 -9.31
CA LYS A 209 21.14 26.52 -9.75
C LYS A 209 20.66 26.43 -11.20
N VAL A 210 19.35 26.23 -11.36
CA VAL A 210 18.75 26.07 -12.69
C VAL A 210 18.59 27.44 -13.33
N SER A 211 19.14 27.61 -14.54
CA SER A 211 18.87 28.79 -15.36
C SER A 211 17.36 28.85 -15.71
N PRO A 212 16.75 30.05 -15.80
CA PRO A 212 15.29 30.22 -15.85
C PRO A 212 14.57 29.50 -16.99
N ASN A 213 15.29 29.10 -18.05
CA ASN A 213 14.69 28.41 -19.20
C ASN A 213 14.45 26.91 -18.95
N LEU A 214 15.18 26.27 -18.02
CA LEU A 214 14.99 24.84 -17.72
C LEU A 214 13.89 24.61 -16.66
N ALA A 215 13.63 25.61 -15.80
CA ALA A 215 12.54 25.57 -14.83
C ALA A 215 11.16 25.50 -15.51
N ILE A 216 11.01 26.19 -16.64
CA ILE A 216 9.78 26.14 -17.46
C ILE A 216 9.59 24.75 -18.07
N PHE A 217 10.67 24.10 -18.52
CA PHE A 217 10.62 22.74 -19.04
C PHE A 217 10.27 21.71 -17.96
N LEU A 218 10.82 21.85 -16.76
CA LEU A 218 10.48 20.99 -15.61
C LEU A 218 9.02 21.18 -15.17
N LEU A 219 8.52 22.41 -15.13
CA LEU A 219 7.12 22.68 -14.82
C LEU A 219 6.15 22.13 -15.88
N LEU A 220 6.52 22.21 -17.16
CA LEU A 220 5.75 21.59 -18.24
C LEU A 220 5.78 20.06 -18.14
N PHE A 221 6.92 19.47 -17.79
CA PHE A 221 7.03 18.02 -17.62
C PHE A 221 6.20 17.51 -16.44
N VAL A 222 6.21 18.23 -15.31
CA VAL A 222 5.37 17.91 -14.15
C VAL A 222 3.89 18.10 -14.47
N ALA A 223 3.51 19.14 -15.22
CA ALA A 223 2.14 19.35 -15.65
C ALA A 223 1.64 18.24 -16.58
N ILE A 224 2.48 17.77 -17.51
CA ILE A 224 2.16 16.64 -18.39
C ILE A 224 2.02 15.35 -17.58
N LEU A 225 2.91 15.09 -16.62
CA LEU A 225 2.83 13.93 -15.74
C LEU A 225 1.54 13.94 -14.90
N LEU A 226 1.20 15.08 -14.31
CA LEU A 226 -0.03 15.24 -13.53
C LEU A 226 -1.29 15.07 -14.39
N ASP A 227 -1.29 15.56 -15.62
CA ASP A 227 -2.40 15.37 -16.56
C ASP A 227 -2.55 13.89 -16.94
N THR A 228 -1.45 13.17 -17.24
CA THR A 228 -1.51 11.72 -17.48
C THR A 228 -1.99 10.92 -16.27
N ILE A 229 -1.57 11.29 -15.05
CA ILE A 229 -2.02 10.62 -13.82
C ILE A 229 -3.51 10.91 -13.57
N PHE A 230 -3.96 12.14 -13.84
CA PHE A 230 -5.37 12.52 -13.72
C PHE A 230 -6.25 11.77 -14.73
N GLN A 231 -5.81 11.66 -15.99
CA GLN A 231 -6.49 10.89 -17.04
C GLN A 231 -6.54 9.38 -16.71
N LEU A 232 -5.47 8.80 -16.16
CA LEU A 232 -5.46 7.41 -15.69
C LEU A 232 -6.45 7.18 -14.53
N LYS A 233 -6.53 8.13 -13.59
CA LYS A 233 -7.47 8.08 -12.48
C LYS A 233 -8.93 8.26 -12.94
N GLN A 234 -9.17 9.04 -13.99
CA GLN A 234 -10.48 9.23 -14.60
C GLN A 234 -10.92 8.01 -15.42
N SER A 235 -9.99 7.37 -16.14
CA SER A 235 -10.23 6.11 -16.88
C SER A 235 -10.52 4.91 -15.96
N ARG A 236 -9.79 4.78 -14.83
CA ARG A 236 -10.08 3.78 -13.78
C ARG A 236 -11.46 3.94 -13.14
N ARG A 237 -12.03 5.16 -13.12
CA ARG A 237 -13.40 5.40 -12.62
C ARG A 237 -14.48 4.99 -13.61
N GLN A 238 -14.17 4.82 -14.91
CA GLN A 238 -15.14 4.45 -15.95
C GLN A 238 -15.10 2.97 -16.37
N THR A 239 -14.02 2.24 -16.08
CA THR A 239 -13.90 0.83 -16.50
C THR A 239 -13.64 -0.09 -15.30
N LYS A 240 -14.72 -0.54 -14.69
CA LYS A 240 -14.73 -1.62 -13.69
C LYS A 240 -14.93 -2.99 -14.37
N THR A 241 -14.23 -3.25 -15.48
CA THR A 241 -14.17 -4.56 -16.15
C THR A 241 -12.89 -4.64 -16.98
N ASP A 242 -12.06 -5.64 -16.66
CA ASP A 242 -10.88 -6.14 -17.38
C ASP A 242 -9.66 -5.22 -17.51
N PHE A 243 -8.77 -5.34 -16.53
CA PHE A 243 -7.42 -4.76 -16.58
C PHE A 243 -6.48 -5.67 -17.39
N LYS A 244 -6.42 -5.46 -18.71
CA LYS A 244 -5.21 -5.80 -19.48
C LYS A 244 -4.30 -4.59 -19.46
N LEU A 245 -3.27 -4.63 -18.61
CA LEU A 245 -2.17 -3.66 -18.65
C LEU A 245 -1.60 -3.65 -20.07
N SER A 246 -1.78 -2.54 -20.79
CA SER A 246 -1.30 -2.44 -22.17
C SER A 246 0.22 -2.50 -22.15
N LEU A 247 0.81 -3.24 -23.10
CA LEU A 247 2.26 -3.35 -23.26
C LEU A 247 2.96 -1.97 -23.32
N ALA A 248 2.23 -0.93 -23.74
CA ALA A 248 2.69 0.46 -23.74
C ALA A 248 2.89 1.04 -22.33
N GLU A 249 2.05 0.70 -21.36
CA GLU A 249 2.14 1.16 -19.96
C GLU A 249 3.32 0.50 -19.24
N ALA A 250 3.52 -0.81 -19.49
CA ALA A 250 4.69 -1.53 -18.99
C ALA A 250 6.00 -0.99 -19.58
N LEU A 251 6.01 -0.65 -20.88
CA LEU A 251 7.16 -0.01 -21.54
C LEU A 251 7.43 1.40 -21.01
N PHE A 252 6.38 2.15 -20.65
CA PHE A 252 6.52 3.50 -20.11
C PHE A 252 7.10 3.49 -18.68
N VAL A 253 6.60 2.59 -17.81
CA VAL A 253 7.17 2.40 -16.47
C VAL A 253 8.61 1.88 -16.55
N TRP A 254 8.90 0.95 -17.47
CA TRP A 254 10.25 0.46 -17.71
C TRP A 254 11.20 1.56 -18.21
N LEU A 255 10.73 2.46 -19.09
CA LEU A 255 11.50 3.62 -19.54
C LEU A 255 11.79 4.58 -18.38
N ILE A 256 10.84 4.86 -17.50
CA ILE A 256 11.06 5.72 -16.31
C ILE A 256 12.10 5.10 -15.38
N ILE A 257 11.98 3.81 -15.06
CA ILE A 257 12.95 3.10 -14.20
C ILE A 257 14.35 3.13 -14.85
N ARG A 258 14.42 2.93 -16.17
CA ARG A 258 15.69 2.98 -16.91
C ARG A 258 16.29 4.38 -16.96
N SER A 259 15.47 5.43 -17.09
CA SER A 259 15.93 6.84 -17.07
C SER A 259 16.45 7.26 -15.70
N ILE A 260 15.82 6.78 -14.62
CA ILE A 260 16.31 7.01 -13.24
C ILE A 260 17.62 6.23 -13.00
N GLY A 261 17.71 5.00 -13.51
CA GLY A 261 18.94 4.19 -13.45
C GLY A 261 20.10 4.75 -14.29
N PHE A 262 19.81 5.46 -15.39
CA PHE A 262 20.85 6.06 -16.24
C PHE A 262 21.49 7.30 -15.60
N SER A 263 20.79 7.97 -14.69
CA SER A 263 21.30 9.19 -14.04
C SER A 263 22.34 8.92 -12.94
N TRP A 264 22.61 7.66 -12.60
CA TRP A 264 23.67 7.26 -11.66
C TRP A 264 24.98 6.81 -12.33
N SER A 265 25.06 6.85 -13.67
CA SER A 265 26.24 6.38 -14.42
C SER A 265 27.03 7.49 -15.12
N VAL A 266 26.84 8.77 -14.77
CA VAL A 266 27.64 9.88 -15.32
C VAL A 266 28.17 10.75 -14.19
N ASP A 267 29.33 10.36 -13.69
CA ASP A 267 30.45 11.17 -13.17
C ASP A 267 31.15 10.51 -11.97
N GLN A 268 31.92 9.47 -12.28
CA GLN A 268 33.19 9.22 -11.59
C GLN A 268 34.30 9.28 -12.65
N THR A 269 34.65 10.50 -13.07
CA THR A 269 35.96 10.74 -13.66
C THR A 269 36.93 11.13 -12.53
N CYS A 270 38.02 10.38 -12.46
CA CYS A 270 39.13 10.58 -11.54
C CYS A 270 39.62 12.02 -11.48
N LYS A 271 39.83 12.52 -10.26
CA LYS A 271 41.07 13.16 -9.83
C LYS A 271 41.39 12.74 -8.40
#